data_AF-A0A4Q4WR56-F1
#
_entry.id   AF-A0A4Q4WR56-F1
#
_cell.length_a   1.000
_cell.length_b   1.000
_cell.length_c   1.000
_cell.angle_alpha   90.00
_cell.angle_beta   90.00
_cell.angle_gamma   90.00
#
_symmetry.space_group_name_H-M   'P 1'
#
loop_
_entity.id
_entity.type
_entity.pdbx_description
1 polymer ?
#
loop_
_entity_poly.entity_id
_entity_poly.type
_entity_poly.pdbx_seq_one_letter_code
_entity_poly.pdbx_strand_id
1 'polypeptide(L)'
;MIKEHGHQMSTLGIDGLRASALMLVGLILGAMVAWSETPDSEHHKPLAAALVSRLSRLTDAIEAVVFAQVKISALNTALAAIYLLGELPLFGQHVPYSKSLILLTFVAGLIPVAGNLISNTAIVVMSVTASLELAVASLIFLVVVHKLEYFVNARIIGSRIDARAWELILALIVMEALFGVGGVIAAPVLYAYMKRELADAGLIGCPVSR
;
A
#
# COMPACT_ATOMS: atom_id res chain seq x y z
N MET A 1 23.15 27.61 -1.87
CA MET A 1 21.82 27.54 -1.21
C MET A 1 20.60 27.43 -2.13
N ILE A 2 20.21 28.39 -3.00
CA ILE A 2 19.01 28.21 -3.86
C ILE A 2 19.25 27.24 -5.04
N LYS A 3 20.48 27.17 -5.56
CA LYS A 3 20.85 26.23 -6.66
C LYS A 3 20.99 24.76 -6.22
N GLU A 4 21.36 24.51 -4.97
CA GLU A 4 21.48 23.13 -4.43
C GLU A 4 20.11 22.48 -4.21
N HIS A 5 19.12 23.25 -3.73
CA HIS A 5 17.74 22.75 -3.59
C HIS A 5 17.08 22.48 -4.95
N GLY A 6 17.44 23.23 -6.01
CA GLY A 6 16.95 22.99 -7.36
C GLY A 6 17.45 21.68 -7.99
N HIS A 7 18.67 21.25 -7.65
CA HIS A 7 19.26 20.01 -8.17
C HIS A 7 18.75 18.76 -7.42
N GLN A 8 18.34 18.91 -6.16
CA GLN A 8 17.63 17.86 -5.40
C GLN A 8 16.18 17.69 -5.87
N MET A 9 15.51 18.78 -6.27
CA MET A 9 14.15 18.74 -6.79
C MET A 9 14.07 18.05 -8.17
N SER A 10 15.07 18.25 -9.04
CA SER A 10 15.10 17.64 -10.37
C SER A 10 15.40 16.13 -10.33
N THR A 11 16.26 15.69 -9.40
CA THR A 11 16.58 14.28 -9.19
C THR A 11 15.38 13.50 -8.62
N LEU A 12 14.66 14.07 -7.66
CA LEU A 12 13.38 13.51 -7.16
C LEU A 12 12.34 13.31 -8.28
N GLY A 13 12.25 14.25 -9.23
CA GLY A 13 11.33 14.15 -10.36
C GLY A 13 11.70 13.03 -11.34
N ILE A 14 13.00 12.88 -11.65
CA ILE A 14 13.50 11.84 -12.56
C ILE A 14 13.32 10.44 -11.96
N ASP A 15 13.60 10.28 -10.66
CA ASP A 15 13.43 9.01 -9.96
C ASP A 15 11.95 8.60 -9.87
N GLY A 16 11.06 9.56 -9.62
CA GLY A 16 9.61 9.33 -9.65
C GLY A 16 9.09 8.91 -11.04
N LEU A 17 9.60 9.53 -12.10
CA LEU A 17 9.26 9.18 -13.48
C LEU A 17 9.77 7.77 -13.85
N ARG A 18 10.98 7.43 -13.42
CA ARG A 18 11.56 6.10 -13.62
C ARG A 18 10.77 5.03 -12.87
N ALA A 19 10.37 5.30 -11.64
CA ALA A 19 9.56 4.38 -10.84
C ALA A 19 8.20 4.13 -11.49
N SER A 20 7.53 5.17 -11.98
CA SER A 20 6.25 5.04 -12.68
C SER A 20 6.39 4.31 -14.02
N ALA A 21 7.47 4.53 -14.78
CA ALA A 21 7.76 3.76 -15.99
C ALA A 21 7.98 2.27 -15.69
N LEU A 22 8.75 1.93 -14.65
CA LEU A 22 8.96 0.55 -14.22
C LEU A 22 7.66 -0.11 -13.73
N MET A 23 6.83 0.63 -13.02
CA MET A 23 5.50 0.17 -12.58
C MET A 23 4.60 -0.16 -13.78
N LEU A 24 4.64 0.67 -14.82
CA LEU A 24 3.90 0.48 -16.06
C LEU A 24 4.42 -0.72 -16.87
N VAL A 25 5.74 -0.91 -16.93
CA VAL A 25 6.36 -2.11 -17.51
C VAL A 25 5.95 -3.36 -16.72
N GLY A 26 5.97 -3.32 -15.39
CA GLY A 26 5.53 -4.43 -14.54
C GLY A 26 4.05 -4.77 -14.76
N LEU A 27 3.19 -3.77 -14.94
CA LEU A 27 1.77 -3.96 -15.25
C LEU A 27 1.58 -4.63 -16.62
N ILE A 28 2.30 -4.17 -17.65
CA ILE A 28 2.26 -4.76 -18.99
C ILE A 28 2.73 -6.21 -18.93
N LEU A 29 3.86 -6.48 -18.27
CA LEU A 29 4.38 -7.84 -18.11
C LEU A 29 3.40 -8.74 -17.35
N GLY A 30 2.79 -8.24 -16.28
CA GLY A 30 1.76 -8.96 -15.52
C GLY A 30 0.54 -9.28 -16.39
N ALA A 31 0.06 -8.34 -17.20
CA ALA A 31 -1.04 -8.56 -18.12
C ALA A 31 -0.68 -9.57 -19.23
N MET A 32 0.54 -9.51 -19.76
CA MET A 32 1.04 -10.48 -20.75
C MET A 32 1.11 -11.90 -20.17
N VAL A 33 1.55 -12.03 -18.92
CA VAL A 33 1.60 -13.33 -18.22
C VAL A 33 0.18 -13.83 -17.91
N ALA A 34 -0.72 -12.97 -17.44
CA ALA A 34 -2.10 -13.33 -17.16
C ALA A 34 -2.88 -13.79 -18.41
N TRP A 35 -2.51 -13.26 -19.59
CA TRP A 35 -3.07 -13.68 -20.88
C TRP A 35 -2.35 -14.87 -21.53
N SER A 36 -1.17 -15.24 -21.06
CA SER A 36 -0.46 -16.38 -21.62
C SER A 36 -1.16 -17.67 -21.21
N GLU A 37 -1.61 -18.46 -22.19
CA GLU A 37 -2.09 -19.82 -21.94
C GLU A 37 -0.95 -20.62 -21.33
N THR A 38 -1.08 -21.03 -20.07
CA THR A 38 -0.12 -21.94 -19.43
C THR A 38 -0.19 -23.27 -20.17
N PRO A 39 0.89 -23.73 -20.83
CA PRO A 39 0.92 -25.04 -21.46
C PRO A 39 0.61 -26.12 -20.43
N ASP A 40 -0.06 -27.21 -20.84
CA ASP A 40 -0.47 -28.29 -19.94
C ASP A 40 0.62 -28.70 -18.94
N SER A 41 0.22 -28.86 -17.69
CA SER A 41 1.09 -29.10 -16.54
C SER A 41 1.86 -30.43 -16.61
N GLU A 42 1.52 -31.32 -17.55
CA GLU A 42 2.08 -32.67 -17.63
C GLU A 42 3.53 -32.75 -18.16
N HIS A 43 4.12 -31.68 -18.72
CA HIS A 43 5.44 -31.76 -19.38
C HIS A 43 6.49 -30.73 -18.94
N HIS A 44 6.29 -30.03 -17.81
CA HIS A 44 7.30 -29.08 -17.34
C HIS A 44 8.58 -29.79 -16.86
N LYS A 45 9.72 -29.49 -17.50
CA LYS A 45 11.06 -29.88 -17.01
C LYS A 45 11.28 -29.31 -15.59
N PRO A 46 12.14 -29.93 -14.75
CA PRO A 46 12.24 -29.59 -13.32
C PRO A 46 12.50 -28.11 -13.03
N LEU A 47 13.30 -27.44 -13.86
CA LEU A 47 13.53 -25.99 -13.73
C LEU A 47 12.25 -25.17 -14.02
N ALA A 48 11.52 -25.53 -15.07
CA ALA A 48 10.30 -24.83 -15.47
C ALA A 48 9.20 -25.02 -14.41
N ALA A 49 9.03 -26.24 -13.89
CA ALA A 49 8.13 -26.52 -12.78
C ALA A 49 8.47 -25.68 -11.53
N ALA A 50 9.75 -25.58 -11.17
CA ALA A 50 10.20 -24.77 -10.05
C ALA A 50 9.92 -23.27 -10.25
N LEU A 51 10.14 -22.74 -11.46
CA LEU A 51 9.87 -21.33 -11.78
C LEU A 51 8.38 -21.00 -11.75
N VAL A 52 7.53 -21.87 -12.33
CA VAL A 52 6.07 -21.70 -12.30
C VAL A 52 5.55 -21.72 -10.86
N SER A 53 6.05 -22.63 -10.02
CA SER A 53 5.68 -22.70 -8.60
C SER A 53 6.03 -21.41 -7.85
N ARG A 54 7.21 -20.84 -8.08
CA ARG A 54 7.64 -19.56 -7.47
C ARG A 54 6.79 -18.38 -7.96
N LEU A 55 6.51 -18.32 -9.26
CA LEU A 55 5.67 -17.28 -9.84
C LEU A 55 4.26 -17.34 -9.27
N SER A 56 3.67 -18.54 -9.15
CA SER A 56 2.36 -18.72 -8.51
C SER A 56 2.35 -18.22 -7.06
N ARG A 57 3.38 -18.53 -6.27
CA ARG A 57 3.49 -18.01 -4.89
C ARG A 57 3.63 -16.49 -4.83
N LEU A 58 4.34 -15.88 -5.79
CA LEU A 58 4.44 -14.44 -5.89
C LEU A 58 3.07 -13.82 -6.24
N THR A 59 2.34 -14.41 -7.18
CA THR A 59 0.98 -13.99 -7.54
C THR A 59 0.05 -14.07 -6.33
N ASP A 60 0.05 -15.18 -5.59
CA ASP A 60 -0.75 -15.32 -4.36
C ASP A 60 -0.43 -14.23 -3.34
N ALA A 61 0.86 -13.89 -3.17
CA ALA A 61 1.29 -12.84 -2.25
C ALA A 61 0.81 -11.45 -2.70
N ILE A 62 0.90 -11.15 -4.01
CA ILE A 62 0.36 -9.91 -4.60
C ILE A 62 -1.14 -9.84 -4.38
N GLU A 63 -1.89 -10.90 -4.70
CA GLU A 63 -3.34 -10.94 -4.53
C GLU A 63 -3.73 -10.72 -3.06
N ALA A 64 -3.08 -11.42 -2.13
CA ALA A 64 -3.35 -11.27 -0.71
C ALA A 64 -3.16 -9.82 -0.23
N VAL A 65 -2.07 -9.17 -0.65
CA VAL A 65 -1.77 -7.77 -0.32
C VAL A 65 -2.76 -6.82 -1.00
N VAL A 66 -3.04 -6.98 -2.30
CA VAL A 66 -3.97 -6.12 -3.04
C VAL A 66 -5.39 -6.21 -2.47
N PHE A 67 -5.87 -7.42 -2.17
CA PHE A 67 -7.18 -7.60 -1.53
C PHE A 67 -7.25 -6.98 -0.13
N ALA A 68 -6.17 -7.08 0.65
CA ALA A 68 -6.08 -6.38 1.92
C ALA A 68 -6.13 -4.86 1.70
N GLN A 69 -5.33 -4.34 0.76
CA GLN A 69 -5.20 -2.92 0.49
C GLN A 69 -6.51 -2.30 -0.03
N VAL A 70 -7.26 -3.00 -0.87
CA VAL A 70 -8.58 -2.54 -1.34
C VAL A 70 -9.56 -2.40 -0.17
N LYS A 71 -9.57 -3.36 0.76
CA LYS A 71 -10.44 -3.29 1.96
C LYS A 71 -10.04 -2.13 2.88
N ILE A 72 -8.74 -1.93 3.08
CA ILE A 72 -8.20 -0.85 3.92
C ILE A 72 -8.49 0.50 3.30
N SER A 73 -8.22 0.65 2.01
CA SER A 73 -8.51 1.88 1.26
C SER A 73 -10.01 2.21 1.27
N ALA A 74 -10.87 1.21 1.08
CA ALA A 74 -12.32 1.40 1.16
C ALA A 74 -12.77 1.86 2.56
N LEU A 75 -12.22 1.26 3.63
CA LEU A 75 -12.49 1.68 5.00
C LEU A 75 -12.05 3.13 5.24
N ASN A 76 -10.83 3.49 4.85
CA ASN A 76 -10.30 4.85 5.01
C ASN A 76 -11.13 5.87 4.22
N THR A 77 -11.54 5.50 3.01
CA THR A 77 -12.42 6.32 2.17
C THR A 77 -13.78 6.51 2.82
N ALA A 78 -14.37 5.46 3.40
CA ALA A 78 -15.64 5.55 4.11
C ALA A 78 -15.53 6.46 5.35
N LEU A 79 -14.47 6.31 6.14
CA LEU A 79 -14.22 7.16 7.31
C LEU A 79 -13.98 8.62 6.90
N ALA A 80 -13.19 8.87 5.86
CA ALA A 80 -12.98 10.21 5.30
C ALA A 80 -14.29 10.80 4.76
N ALA A 81 -15.16 10.01 4.13
CA ALA A 81 -16.46 10.46 3.67
C ALA A 81 -17.40 10.82 4.83
N ILE A 82 -17.44 10.02 5.89
CA ILE A 82 -18.21 10.31 7.10
C ILE A 82 -17.74 11.63 7.72
N TYR A 83 -16.43 11.85 7.81
CA TYR A 83 -15.87 13.09 8.35
C TYR A 83 -16.16 14.31 7.47
N LEU A 84 -15.78 14.25 6.19
CA LEU A 84 -15.82 15.39 5.29
C LEU A 84 -17.25 15.76 4.84
N LEU A 85 -18.14 14.78 4.71
CA LEU A 85 -19.52 14.99 4.22
C LEU A 85 -20.59 14.80 5.29
N GLY A 86 -20.25 14.27 6.46
CA GLY A 86 -21.18 14.05 7.58
C GLY A 86 -20.84 14.94 8.77
N GLU A 87 -19.76 14.64 9.48
CA GLU A 87 -19.40 15.30 10.74
C GLU A 87 -19.16 16.80 10.56
N LEU A 88 -18.27 17.21 9.64
CA LEU A 88 -17.98 18.64 9.44
C LEU A 88 -19.21 19.46 9.03
N PRO A 89 -20.03 19.03 8.05
CA PRO A 89 -21.26 19.77 7.69
C PRO A 89 -22.26 19.89 8.84
N LEU A 90 -22.35 18.92 9.76
CA LEU A 90 -23.20 19.02 10.95
C LEU A 90 -22.78 20.16 11.89
N PHE A 91 -21.50 20.53 11.88
CA PHE A 91 -20.96 21.69 12.60
C PHE A 91 -20.89 22.96 11.73
N GLY A 92 -21.49 22.95 10.53
CA GLY A 92 -21.46 24.07 9.59
C GLY A 92 -20.12 24.29 8.89
N GLN A 93 -19.17 23.35 9.03
CA GLN A 93 -17.82 23.43 8.49
C GLN A 93 -17.68 22.61 7.21
N HIS A 94 -16.86 23.08 6.27
CA HIS A 94 -16.64 22.40 5.00
C HIS A 94 -15.18 22.51 4.57
N VAL A 95 -14.59 21.39 4.16
CA VAL A 95 -13.26 21.37 3.53
C VAL A 95 -13.42 21.53 2.01
N PRO A 96 -12.65 22.41 1.34
CA PRO A 96 -12.70 22.55 -0.10
C PRO A 96 -12.32 21.24 -0.80
N TYR A 97 -13.01 20.94 -1.91
CA TYR A 97 -12.81 19.73 -2.71
C TYR A 97 -13.01 18.41 -1.94
N SER A 98 -13.86 18.38 -0.90
CA SER A 98 -14.15 17.18 -0.09
C SER A 98 -14.42 15.92 -0.93
N LYS A 99 -15.21 16.02 -2.02
CA LYS A 99 -15.47 14.88 -2.92
C LYS A 99 -14.21 14.38 -3.63
N SER A 100 -13.36 15.30 -4.09
CA SER A 100 -12.08 14.96 -4.72
C SER A 100 -11.10 14.37 -3.71
N LEU A 101 -11.09 14.85 -2.47
CA LEU A 101 -10.27 14.29 -1.38
C LEU A 101 -10.70 12.86 -1.03
N ILE A 102 -11.99 12.56 -1.04
CA ILE A 102 -12.50 11.19 -0.83
C ILE A 102 -12.04 10.27 -1.96
N LEU A 103 -12.18 10.71 -3.22
CA LEU A 103 -11.68 9.95 -4.37
C LEU A 103 -10.15 9.76 -4.30
N LEU A 104 -9.41 10.81 -3.96
CA LEU A 104 -7.96 10.75 -3.77
C LEU A 104 -7.60 9.77 -2.65
N THR A 105 -8.35 9.77 -1.54
CA THR A 105 -8.13 8.84 -0.43
C THR A 105 -8.27 7.39 -0.89
N PHE A 106 -9.27 7.09 -1.72
CA PHE A 106 -9.43 5.76 -2.29
C PHE A 106 -8.28 5.39 -3.23
N VAL A 107 -7.97 6.24 -4.21
CA VAL A 107 -6.95 5.96 -5.24
C VAL A 107 -5.55 5.89 -4.63
N ALA A 108 -5.17 6.89 -3.83
CA ALA A 108 -3.90 6.91 -3.14
C ALA A 108 -3.80 5.76 -2.15
N GLY A 109 -4.89 5.43 -1.43
CA GLY A 109 -4.95 4.33 -0.47
C GLY A 109 -4.65 2.94 -1.06
N LEU A 110 -4.68 2.78 -2.40
CA LEU A 110 -4.22 1.55 -3.07
C LEU A 110 -2.69 1.41 -3.10
N ILE A 111 -1.95 2.49 -2.84
CA ILE A 111 -0.49 2.48 -2.74
C ILE A 111 -0.10 2.11 -1.29
N PRO A 112 0.55 0.96 -1.07
CA PRO A 112 0.95 0.54 0.28
C PRO A 112 1.78 1.59 0.98
N VAL A 113 1.44 1.88 2.25
CA VAL A 113 2.09 2.85 3.15
C VAL A 113 1.99 4.31 2.68
N ALA A 114 2.45 4.62 1.47
CA ALA A 114 2.48 5.97 0.91
C ALA A 114 1.08 6.56 0.70
N GLY A 115 0.08 5.73 0.41
CA GLY A 115 -1.28 6.16 0.15
C GLY A 115 -1.90 6.99 1.26
N ASN A 116 -1.78 6.50 2.50
CA ASN A 116 -2.28 7.21 3.69
C ASN A 116 -1.55 8.52 3.93
N LEU A 117 -0.23 8.56 3.68
CA LEU A 117 0.53 9.80 3.84
C LEU A 117 0.04 10.85 2.83
N ILE A 118 -0.15 10.47 1.57
CA ILE A 118 -0.65 11.35 0.51
C ILE A 118 -2.06 11.87 0.84
N SER A 119 -3.00 10.98 1.17
CA SER A 119 -4.39 11.36 1.45
C SER A 119 -4.51 12.25 2.69
N ASN A 120 -3.85 11.87 3.78
CA ASN A 120 -3.89 12.61 5.04
C ASN A 120 -3.26 13.99 4.88
N THR A 121 -2.13 14.07 4.18
CA THR A 121 -1.49 15.37 3.88
C THR A 121 -2.42 16.25 3.06
N ALA A 122 -3.06 15.71 2.02
CA ALA A 122 -4.01 16.46 1.21
C ALA A 122 -5.19 16.99 2.05
N ILE A 123 -5.77 16.16 2.92
CA ILE A 123 -6.87 16.57 3.81
C ILE A 123 -6.43 17.70 4.76
N VAL A 124 -5.26 17.58 5.39
CA VAL A 124 -4.74 18.61 6.30
C VAL A 124 -4.47 19.91 5.55
N VAL A 125 -3.77 19.83 4.41
CA VAL A 125 -3.46 21.01 3.58
C VAL A 125 -4.75 21.72 3.17
N MET A 126 -5.75 20.98 2.67
CA MET A 126 -7.03 21.58 2.30
C MET A 126 -7.78 22.16 3.50
N SER A 127 -7.66 21.54 4.69
CA SER A 127 -8.25 22.06 5.91
C SER A 127 -7.59 23.37 6.35
N VAL A 128 -6.26 23.49 6.25
CA VAL A 128 -5.51 24.73 6.52
C VAL A 128 -5.97 25.86 5.61
N THR A 129 -6.28 25.58 4.33
CA THR A 129 -6.81 26.61 3.42
C THR A 129 -8.19 27.13 3.81
N ALA A 130 -8.95 26.37 4.61
CA ALA A 130 -10.25 26.79 5.12
C ALA A 130 -10.12 27.55 6.45
N SER A 131 -9.47 26.96 7.45
CA SER A 131 -9.13 27.61 8.71
C SER A 131 -8.11 26.80 9.53
N LEU A 132 -7.42 27.46 10.47
CA LEU A 132 -6.54 26.77 11.41
C LEU A 132 -7.31 25.81 12.33
N GLU A 133 -8.53 26.19 12.73
CA GLU A 133 -9.40 25.33 13.55
C GLU A 133 -9.76 24.04 12.83
N LEU A 134 -10.15 24.11 11.54
CA LEU A 134 -10.39 22.93 10.71
C LEU A 134 -9.15 22.07 10.56
N ALA A 135 -7.97 22.69 10.39
CA ALA A 135 -6.72 21.94 10.28
C ALA A 135 -6.43 21.12 11.54
N VAL A 136 -6.61 21.72 12.72
CA VAL A 136 -6.44 21.03 14.00
C VAL A 136 -7.49 19.93 14.17
N ALA A 137 -8.75 20.20 13.85
CA ALA A 137 -9.83 19.21 13.89
C ALA A 137 -9.54 18.02 12.97
N SER A 138 -9.12 18.28 11.72
CA SER A 138 -8.71 17.27 10.75
C SER A 138 -7.52 16.46 11.25
N LEU A 139 -6.52 17.10 11.89
CA LEU A 139 -5.37 16.39 12.42
C LEU A 139 -5.77 15.43 13.55
N ILE A 140 -6.63 15.88 14.46
CA ILE A 140 -7.16 15.03 15.55
C ILE A 140 -7.95 13.85 14.96
N PHE A 141 -8.86 14.13 14.03
CA PHE A 141 -9.64 13.10 13.33
C PHE A 141 -8.73 12.07 12.67
N LEU A 142 -7.71 12.51 11.92
CA LEU A 142 -6.76 11.64 11.23
C LEU A 142 -5.95 10.77 12.19
N VAL A 143 -5.50 11.31 13.33
CA VAL A 143 -4.81 10.52 14.36
C VAL A 143 -5.72 9.42 14.93
N VAL A 144 -6.97 9.75 15.22
CA VAL A 144 -7.96 8.79 15.74
C VAL A 144 -8.25 7.70 14.71
N VAL A 145 -8.58 8.09 13.48
CA VAL A 145 -8.89 7.15 12.40
C VAL A 145 -7.71 6.28 12.05
N HIS A 146 -6.50 6.83 11.97
CA HIS A 146 -5.30 6.04 11.70
C HIS A 146 -5.05 4.98 12.77
N LYS A 147 -5.38 5.27 14.04
CA LYS A 147 -5.29 4.29 15.12
C LYS A 147 -6.37 3.21 15.00
N LEU A 148 -7.59 3.57 14.62
CA LEU A 148 -8.66 2.59 14.32
C LEU A 148 -8.27 1.69 13.15
N GLU A 149 -7.75 2.29 12.07
CA GLU A 149 -7.23 1.59 10.91
C GLU A 149 -6.14 0.61 11.31
N TYR A 150 -5.18 0.99 12.18
CA TYR A 150 -4.13 0.08 12.64
C TYR A 150 -4.70 -1.21 13.26
N PHE A 151 -5.72 -1.12 14.09
CA PHE A 151 -6.38 -2.30 14.66
C PHE A 151 -7.09 -3.14 13.60
N VAL A 152 -7.75 -2.48 12.64
CA VAL A 152 -8.44 -3.18 11.55
C VAL A 152 -7.44 -3.83 10.59
N ASN A 153 -6.34 -3.17 10.26
CA ASN A 153 -5.25 -3.68 9.44
C ASN A 153 -4.64 -4.92 10.08
N ALA A 154 -4.39 -4.91 11.39
CA ALA A 154 -3.91 -6.10 12.10
C ALA A 154 -4.85 -7.30 11.90
N ARG A 155 -6.18 -7.08 11.88
CA ARG A 155 -7.18 -8.13 11.63
C ARG A 155 -7.24 -8.55 10.15
N ILE A 156 -7.20 -7.60 9.21
CA ILE A 156 -7.30 -7.86 7.77
C ILE A 156 -6.03 -8.51 7.22
N ILE A 157 -4.85 -7.96 7.51
CA ILE A 157 -3.56 -8.51 7.09
C ILE A 157 -3.23 -9.79 7.86
N GLY A 158 -3.48 -9.83 9.18
CA GLY A 158 -3.21 -11.01 10.00
C GLY A 158 -3.94 -12.26 9.49
N SER A 159 -5.18 -12.10 9.03
CA SER A 159 -5.96 -13.20 8.44
C SER A 159 -5.57 -13.61 7.01
N ARG A 160 -4.65 -12.88 6.36
CA ARG A 160 -4.30 -13.08 4.94
C ARG A 160 -2.83 -13.42 4.70
N ILE A 161 -1.92 -12.82 5.48
CA ILE A 161 -0.47 -12.90 5.28
C ILE A 161 0.21 -13.55 6.50
N ASP A 162 -0.55 -13.76 7.58
CA ASP A 162 -0.10 -14.42 8.81
C ASP A 162 1.19 -13.82 9.37
N ALA A 163 1.35 -12.51 9.17
CA ALA A 163 2.52 -11.74 9.56
C ALA A 163 2.25 -11.06 10.90
N ARG A 164 3.22 -11.14 11.81
CA ARG A 164 3.20 -10.32 13.02
C ARG A 164 3.57 -8.89 12.65
N ALA A 165 2.96 -7.92 13.34
CA ALA A 165 3.19 -6.50 13.05
C ALA A 165 4.69 -6.10 13.06
N TRP A 166 5.47 -6.65 14.00
CA TRP A 166 6.91 -6.37 14.08
C TRP A 166 7.71 -6.95 12.90
N GLU A 167 7.29 -8.07 12.32
CA GLU A 167 7.96 -8.67 11.16
C GLU A 167 7.82 -7.77 9.94
N LEU A 168 6.62 -7.22 9.72
CA LEU A 168 6.36 -6.27 8.65
C LEU A 168 7.11 -4.95 8.85
N ILE A 169 7.18 -4.44 10.08
CA ILE A 169 7.96 -3.22 10.38
C ILE A 169 9.44 -3.46 10.06
N LEU A 170 10.00 -4.61 10.48
CA LEU A 170 11.38 -4.95 10.17
C LEU A 170 11.59 -5.07 8.66
N ALA A 171 10.67 -5.73 7.94
CA ALA A 171 10.73 -5.83 6.50
C ALA A 171 10.69 -4.45 5.83
N LEU A 172 9.85 -3.53 6.30
CA LEU A 172 9.78 -2.15 5.81
C LEU A 172 11.12 -1.42 5.98
N ILE A 173 11.73 -1.49 7.18
CA ILE A 173 13.01 -0.83 7.47
C ILE A 173 14.14 -1.42 6.61
N VAL A 174 14.22 -2.75 6.50
CA VAL A 174 15.26 -3.42 5.70
C VAL A 174 15.09 -3.07 4.23
N MET A 175 13.86 -3.13 3.72
CA MET A 175 13.60 -2.84 2.31
C MET A 175 13.79 -1.36 1.99
N GLU A 176 13.45 -0.45 2.90
CA GLU A 176 13.76 0.97 2.79
C GLU A 176 15.27 1.20 2.70
N ALA A 177 16.06 0.55 3.56
CA ALA A 177 17.52 0.68 3.54
C ALA A 177 18.15 0.15 2.23
N LEU A 178 17.56 -0.88 1.62
CA LEU A 178 18.08 -1.51 0.40
C LEU A 178 17.61 -0.81 -0.89
N PHE A 179 16.37 -0.35 -0.94
CA PHE A 179 15.71 0.08 -2.17
C PHE A 179 14.96 1.42 -2.03
N GLY A 180 15.11 2.12 -0.90
CA GLY A 180 14.44 3.39 -0.62
C GLY A 180 12.91 3.25 -0.60
N VAL A 181 12.22 4.26 -1.11
CA VAL A 181 10.75 4.31 -1.17
C VAL A 181 10.16 3.12 -1.93
N GLY A 182 10.84 2.66 -3.01
CA GLY A 182 10.42 1.48 -3.76
C GLY A 182 10.44 0.21 -2.92
N GLY A 183 11.39 0.11 -1.98
CA GLY A 183 11.47 -0.97 -1.01
C GLY A 183 10.30 -0.97 -0.03
N VAL A 184 9.95 0.19 0.51
CA VAL A 184 8.79 0.36 1.41
C VAL A 184 7.50 -0.12 0.73
N ILE A 185 7.32 0.23 -0.55
CA ILE A 185 6.15 -0.18 -1.34
C ILE A 185 6.14 -1.70 -1.59
N ALA A 186 7.31 -2.29 -1.90
CA ALA A 186 7.43 -3.70 -2.23
C ALA A 186 7.46 -4.63 -1.00
N ALA A 187 7.81 -4.10 0.18
CA ALA A 187 8.06 -4.89 1.39
C ALA A 187 6.89 -5.82 1.78
N PRO A 188 5.60 -5.40 1.77
CA PRO A 188 4.51 -6.27 2.17
C PRO A 188 4.37 -7.51 1.28
N VAL A 189 4.55 -7.34 -0.04
CA VAL A 189 4.45 -8.41 -1.03
C VAL A 189 5.65 -9.35 -0.92
N LEU A 190 6.86 -8.79 -0.89
CA LEU A 190 8.08 -9.59 -0.83
C LEU A 190 8.20 -10.35 0.49
N TYR A 191 7.79 -9.74 1.60
CA TYR A 191 7.71 -10.41 2.89
C TYR A 191 6.73 -11.58 2.86
N ALA A 192 5.51 -11.37 2.35
CA ALA A 192 4.51 -12.42 2.23
C ALA A 192 5.00 -13.60 1.37
N TYR A 193 5.62 -13.30 0.22
CA TYR A 193 6.21 -14.28 -0.67
C TYR A 193 7.33 -15.08 0.01
N MET A 194 8.31 -14.39 0.61
CA MET A 194 9.45 -15.03 1.27
C MET A 194 9.02 -15.89 2.46
N LYS A 195 8.08 -15.40 3.27
CA LYS A 195 7.54 -16.16 4.40
C LYS A 195 6.91 -17.47 3.92
N ARG A 196 6.15 -17.42 2.82
CA ARG A 196 5.51 -18.61 2.26
C ARG A 196 6.52 -19.60 1.66
N GLU A 197 7.55 -19.11 0.96
CA GLU A 197 8.66 -19.97 0.48
C GLU A 197 9.37 -20.70 1.62
N LEU A 198 9.63 -20.01 2.73
CA LEU A 198 10.27 -20.62 3.91
C LEU A 198 9.35 -21.62 4.61
N ALA A 199 8.05 -21.33 4.68
CA ALA A 199 7.06 -22.22 5.29
C ALA A 199 6.87 -23.50 4.46
N ASP A 200 6.73 -23.37 3.13
CA ASP A 200 6.59 -24.51 2.22
C ASP A 200 7.86 -25.39 2.19
N ALA A 201 9.04 -24.79 2.41
CA ALA A 201 10.30 -25.51 2.57
C ALA A 201 10.46 -26.17 3.96
N GLY A 202 9.51 -25.98 4.88
CA GLY A 202 9.57 -26.50 6.25
C GLY A 202 10.63 -25.83 7.13
N LEU A 203 11.15 -24.67 6.73
CA LEU A 203 12.20 -23.94 7.45
C LEU A 203 11.64 -23.07 8.57
N ILE A 204 10.37 -22.70 8.49
CA ILE A 204 9.62 -22.01 9.54
C ILE A 204 8.28 -22.71 9.73
N GLY A 205 7.71 -22.63 10.93
CA GLY A 205 6.38 -23.21 11.18
C GLY A 205 5.31 -22.50 10.34
N CYS A 206 4.44 -23.27 9.69
CA CYS A 206 3.14 -22.76 9.24
C CYS A 206 2.42 -22.21 10.48
N PRO A 207 2.03 -20.94 10.50
CA PRO A 207 1.33 -20.46 11.66
C PRO A 207 -0.07 -21.10 11.65
N VAL A 208 -0.41 -21.55 12.84
CA VAL A 208 -1.49 -22.47 13.16
C VAL A 208 -2.83 -21.85 12.75
N SER A 209 -3.68 -22.63 12.08
CA SER A 209 -5.10 -22.31 11.92
C SER A 209 -5.71 -21.99 13.29
N ARG A 210 -6.22 -20.77 13.45
CA ARG A 210 -7.24 -20.44 14.45
C ARG A 210 -8.27 -19.54 13.81
#